data_AF-A0A8K0CRY0-F1
#
_entry.id   AF-A0A8K0CRY0-F1
#
_cell.length_a   1.000
_cell.length_b   1.000
_cell.length_c   1.000
_cell.angle_alpha   90.00
_cell.angle_beta   90.00
_cell.angle_gamma   90.00
#
_symmetry.space_group_name_H-M   'P 1'
#
loop_
_entity.id
_entity.type
_entity.pdbx_description
1 polymer ?
#
loop_
_entity_poly.entity_id
_entity_poly.type
_entity_poly.pdbx_seq_one_letter_code
_entity_poly.pdbx_strand_id
1 'polypeptide(L)'
;MPPARRNCKFTKKLSQEFSFIESTKFGDEMTCTKCQSTFSITSGGRRDITRHLACEKHKKHINAAASSSVLTNYYRNDIYEVAKAINNLISKLEARLDQTFIPLIIRNDLTKLTEEGEINKEWFYSHVVQFYKNCFDYLRLWSSQFPDIGCLEWTDLNQCVEWENVQKTLEFISEHFTANDINESALFDEVTLIKNYATE
;
A
#
# COMPACT_ATOMS: atom_id res chain seq x y z
N MET A 1 56.36 -21.02 4.06
CA MET A 1 55.04 -21.36 3.47
C MET A 1 53.95 -20.75 4.35
N PRO A 2 53.00 -19.97 3.80
CA PRO A 2 51.81 -19.58 4.58
C PRO A 2 50.96 -20.81 4.90
N PRO A 3 50.25 -20.84 6.05
CA PRO A 3 49.43 -21.98 6.45
C PRO A 3 48.25 -22.19 5.49
N ALA A 4 47.95 -23.45 5.18
CA ALA A 4 46.83 -23.84 4.32
C ALA A 4 45.51 -23.31 4.91
N ARG A 5 44.73 -22.57 4.10
CA ARG A 5 43.43 -22.04 4.51
C ARG A 5 42.43 -23.21 4.62
N ARG A 6 41.73 -23.29 5.76
CA ARG A 6 40.76 -24.36 6.04
C ARG A 6 39.42 -24.02 5.39
N ASN A 7 38.93 -24.87 4.50
CA ASN A 7 37.64 -24.68 3.84
C ASN A 7 36.47 -25.00 4.80
N CYS A 8 35.47 -24.13 4.84
CA CYS A 8 34.23 -24.33 5.57
C CYS A 8 33.26 -25.24 4.79
N LYS A 9 32.59 -26.16 5.49
CA LYS A 9 31.58 -27.07 4.93
C LYS A 9 30.18 -26.70 5.41
N PHE A 10 29.16 -26.95 4.59
CA PHE A 10 27.77 -26.80 5.01
C PHE A 10 27.41 -27.90 6.03
N THR A 11 27.11 -27.49 7.26
CA THR A 11 26.77 -28.42 8.34
C THR A 11 25.27 -28.52 8.52
N LYS A 12 24.78 -29.63 9.11
CA LYS A 12 23.35 -29.79 9.47
C LYS A 12 22.83 -28.63 10.31
N LYS A 13 23.68 -28.06 11.19
CA LYS A 13 23.33 -26.90 12.01
C LYS A 13 23.04 -25.65 11.17
N LEU A 14 23.85 -25.40 10.13
CA LEU A 14 23.62 -24.28 9.20
C LEU A 14 22.41 -24.53 8.30
N SER A 15 22.15 -25.78 7.93
CA SER A 15 20.96 -26.15 7.16
C SER A 15 19.67 -25.95 7.96
N GLN A 16 19.67 -26.24 9.26
CA GLN A 16 18.51 -25.96 10.13
C GLN A 16 18.29 -24.46 10.32
N GLU A 17 19.37 -23.70 10.51
CA GLU A 17 19.29 -22.25 10.70
C GLU A 17 18.90 -21.50 9.42
N PHE A 18 19.39 -21.96 8.27
CA PHE A 18 19.12 -21.38 6.96
C PHE A 18 18.47 -22.41 6.05
N SER A 19 17.23 -22.79 6.38
CA SER A 19 16.46 -23.82 5.67
C SER A 19 16.20 -23.51 4.20
N PHE A 20 16.29 -22.24 3.80
CA PHE A 20 16.15 -21.77 2.42
C PHE A 20 17.46 -21.82 1.61
N ILE A 21 18.52 -22.41 2.15
CA ILE A 21 19.81 -22.56 1.49
C ILE A 21 20.07 -24.04 1.22
N GLU A 22 20.24 -24.36 -0.06
CA GLU A 22 20.44 -25.73 -0.54
C GLU A 22 21.85 -25.90 -1.10
N SER A 23 22.47 -27.05 -0.86
CA SER A 23 23.75 -27.39 -1.48
C SER A 23 23.55 -27.74 -2.95
N THR A 24 24.34 -27.13 -3.84
CA THR A 24 24.35 -27.53 -5.26
C THR A 24 24.95 -28.93 -5.44
N LYS A 25 24.69 -29.54 -6.60
CA LYS A 25 25.24 -30.86 -6.99
C LYS A 25 26.78 -30.91 -6.95
N PHE A 26 27.45 -29.76 -6.95
CA PHE A 26 28.91 -29.64 -6.98
C PHE A 26 29.55 -29.33 -5.61
N GLY A 27 28.79 -29.37 -4.51
CA GLY A 27 29.30 -29.44 -3.13
C GLY A 27 29.93 -28.17 -2.54
N ASP A 28 30.50 -27.30 -3.38
CA ASP A 28 31.24 -26.09 -2.96
C ASP A 28 30.44 -24.78 -3.11
N GLU A 29 29.31 -24.84 -3.82
CA GLU A 29 28.37 -23.73 -4.01
C GLU A 29 27.00 -24.04 -3.39
N MET A 30 26.38 -23.01 -2.85
CA MET A 30 25.06 -23.06 -2.24
C MET A 30 24.09 -22.22 -3.05
N THR A 31 22.85 -22.67 -3.18
CA THR A 31 21.77 -21.93 -3.83
C THR A 31 20.83 -21.38 -2.75
N CYS A 32 20.52 -20.09 -2.85
CA CYS A 32 19.47 -19.47 -2.04
C CYS A 32 18.12 -19.64 -2.75
N THR A 33 17.15 -20.33 -2.17
CA THR A 33 15.83 -20.52 -2.78
C THR A 33 14.99 -19.23 -2.81
N LYS A 34 15.33 -18.23 -1.97
CA LYS A 34 14.64 -16.93 -1.91
C LYS A 34 15.00 -15.99 -3.07
N CYS A 35 16.25 -15.99 -3.52
CA CYS A 35 16.70 -15.13 -4.63
C CYS A 35 17.31 -15.89 -5.82
N GLN A 36 17.22 -17.23 -5.79
CA GLN A 36 17.72 -18.17 -6.82
C GLN A 36 19.19 -17.98 -7.20
N SER A 37 19.97 -17.30 -6.37
CA SER A 37 21.38 -17.01 -6.64
C SER A 37 22.28 -18.06 -5.99
N THR A 38 23.35 -18.42 -6.69
CA THR A 38 24.40 -19.28 -6.15
C THR A 38 25.51 -18.46 -5.50
N PHE A 39 26.09 -18.98 -4.41
CA PHE A 39 27.22 -18.37 -3.72
C PHE A 39 28.05 -19.42 -2.96
N SER A 40 29.33 -19.16 -2.77
CA SER A 40 30.22 -20.07 -2.03
C SER A 40 30.30 -19.71 -0.55
N ILE A 41 30.41 -20.75 0.29
CA ILE A 41 30.58 -20.65 1.75
C ILE A 41 31.95 -21.15 2.23
N THR A 42 32.84 -21.47 1.30
CA THR A 42 34.14 -22.12 1.56
C THR A 42 35.06 -21.29 2.46
N SER A 43 34.92 -19.97 2.47
CA SER A 43 35.84 -19.04 3.14
C SER A 43 35.38 -18.63 4.55
N GLY A 44 34.08 -18.58 4.80
CA GLY A 44 33.51 -17.97 5.99
C GLY A 44 32.23 -18.64 6.50
N GLY A 45 31.71 -19.65 5.80
CA GLY A 45 30.54 -20.42 6.23
C GLY A 45 29.33 -19.51 6.48
N ARG A 46 28.94 -19.42 7.75
CA ARG A 46 27.87 -18.53 8.24
C ARG A 46 28.08 -17.06 7.83
N ARG A 47 29.30 -16.55 7.89
CA ARG A 47 29.58 -15.14 7.52
C ARG A 47 29.29 -14.88 6.05
N ASP A 48 29.54 -15.86 5.17
CA ASP A 48 29.26 -15.73 3.75
C ASP A 48 27.76 -15.73 3.47
N ILE A 49 27.00 -16.56 4.22
CA ILE A 49 25.54 -16.57 4.19
C ILE A 49 24.96 -15.22 4.65
N THR A 50 25.39 -14.71 5.81
CA THR A 50 24.91 -13.40 6.31
C THR A 50 25.26 -12.27 5.35
N ARG A 51 26.47 -12.29 4.76
CA ARG A 51 26.88 -11.31 3.75
C ARG A 51 26.03 -11.40 2.48
N HIS A 52 25.66 -12.61 2.05
CA HIS A 52 24.74 -12.81 0.94
C HIS A 52 23.37 -12.18 1.23
N LEU A 53 22.79 -12.45 2.40
CA LEU A 53 21.50 -11.88 2.84
C LEU A 53 21.53 -10.35 2.92
N ALA A 54 22.65 -9.78 3.37
CA ALA A 54 22.83 -8.33 3.47
C ALA A 54 23.13 -7.65 2.12
N CYS A 55 23.39 -8.41 1.05
CA CYS A 55 23.80 -7.86 -0.24
C CYS A 55 22.64 -7.15 -0.95
N GLU A 56 22.92 -6.00 -1.58
CA GLU A 56 21.95 -5.25 -2.38
C GLU A 56 21.31 -6.09 -3.51
N LYS A 57 22.03 -7.06 -4.07
CA LYS A 57 21.47 -7.97 -5.09
C LYS A 57 20.36 -8.85 -4.51
N HIS A 58 20.56 -9.38 -3.30
CA HIS A 58 19.57 -10.21 -2.61
C HIS A 58 18.34 -9.39 -2.25
N LYS A 59 18.53 -8.20 -1.66
CA LYS A 59 17.44 -7.26 -1.33
C LYS A 59 16.64 -6.86 -2.57
N LYS A 60 17.31 -6.47 -3.66
CA LYS A 60 16.63 -6.09 -4.92
C LYS A 60 15.83 -7.23 -5.52
N HIS A 61 16.33 -8.47 -5.44
CA HIS A 61 15.59 -9.63 -5.94
C HIS A 61 14.37 -9.94 -5.07
N ILE A 62 14.47 -9.83 -3.74
CA ILE A 62 13.31 -9.98 -2.84
C ILE A 62 12.30 -8.87 -3.11
N ASN A 63 12.75 -7.62 -3.23
CA ASN A 63 11.88 -6.48 -3.53
C ASN A 63 11.20 -6.65 -4.88
N ALA A 64 11.91 -7.07 -5.93
CA ALA A 64 11.32 -7.32 -7.24
C ALA A 64 10.32 -8.50 -7.23
N ALA A 65 10.58 -9.54 -6.43
CA ALA A 65 9.66 -10.66 -6.26
C ALA A 65 8.41 -10.25 -5.44
N ALA A 66 8.57 -9.40 -4.44
CA ALA A 66 7.46 -8.78 -3.70
C ALA A 66 6.67 -7.79 -4.59
N SER A 67 7.36 -7.12 -5.52
CA SER A 67 6.78 -6.27 -6.56
C SER A 67 6.34 -7.04 -7.81
N SER A 68 6.09 -8.36 -7.70
CA SER A 68 5.58 -9.17 -8.81
C SER A 68 4.30 -8.55 -9.37
N SER A 69 4.26 -8.42 -10.70
CA SER A 69 3.14 -7.83 -11.44
C SER A 69 1.79 -8.52 -11.19
N VAL A 70 1.79 -9.73 -10.63
CA VAL A 70 0.58 -10.46 -10.25
C VAL A 70 -0.15 -9.80 -9.06
N LEU A 71 0.58 -9.23 -8.10
CA LEU A 71 -0.02 -8.50 -6.97
C LEU A 71 -0.49 -7.10 -7.39
N THR A 72 0.24 -6.41 -8.28
CA THR A 72 -0.19 -5.12 -8.83
C THR A 72 -1.26 -5.22 -9.91
N ASN A 73 -1.39 -6.33 -10.65
CA ASN A 73 -2.54 -6.55 -11.55
C ASN A 73 -3.81 -6.93 -10.77
N TYR A 74 -3.66 -7.39 -9.53
CA TYR A 74 -4.69 -7.43 -8.50
C TYR A 74 -4.72 -6.15 -7.66
N TYR A 75 -4.41 -4.98 -8.24
CA TYR A 75 -5.10 -3.71 -7.89
C TYR A 75 -6.59 -3.86 -8.24
N ARG A 76 -7.23 -4.84 -7.60
CA ARG A 76 -8.65 -4.94 -7.37
C ARG A 76 -8.91 -3.71 -6.52
N ASN A 77 -9.31 -2.61 -7.16
CA ASN A 77 -9.90 -1.43 -6.57
C ASN A 77 -10.38 -1.75 -5.15
N ASP A 78 -9.59 -1.40 -4.14
CA ASP A 78 -10.06 -1.54 -2.78
C ASP A 78 -11.27 -0.61 -2.70
N ILE A 79 -12.42 -1.19 -2.40
CA ILE A 79 -13.67 -0.45 -2.29
C ILE A 79 -13.47 0.70 -1.29
N TYR A 80 -12.60 0.51 -0.29
CA TYR A 80 -12.14 1.56 0.60
C TYR A 80 -11.31 2.65 -0.09
N GLU A 81 -10.28 2.31 -0.88
CA GLU A 81 -9.46 3.31 -1.60
C GLU A 81 -10.33 4.17 -2.53
N VAL A 82 -11.28 3.54 -3.22
CA VAL A 82 -12.24 4.24 -4.09
C VAL A 82 -13.16 5.14 -3.27
N ALA A 83 -13.76 4.63 -2.19
CA ALA A 83 -14.62 5.41 -1.30
C ALA A 83 -13.86 6.60 -0.68
N LYS A 84 -12.62 6.39 -0.24
CA LYS A 84 -11.73 7.42 0.29
C LYS A 84 -11.41 8.49 -0.76
N ALA A 85 -11.11 8.09 -2.00
CA ALA A 85 -10.85 9.04 -3.08
C ALA A 85 -12.09 9.90 -3.40
N ILE A 86 -13.29 9.31 -3.41
CA ILE A 86 -14.55 10.03 -3.56
C ILE A 86 -14.75 11.03 -2.44
N ASN A 87 -14.65 10.59 -1.18
CA ASN A 87 -14.83 11.44 -0.01
C ASN A 87 -13.84 12.61 -0.02
N ASN A 88 -12.58 12.36 -0.38
CA ASN A 88 -11.57 13.40 -0.53
C ASN A 88 -11.94 14.43 -1.61
N LEU A 89 -12.47 13.97 -2.75
CA LEU A 89 -12.93 14.84 -3.83
C LEU A 89 -14.14 15.67 -3.40
N ILE A 90 -15.10 15.05 -2.71
CA ILE A 90 -16.28 15.72 -2.13
C ILE A 90 -15.84 16.85 -1.20
N SER A 91 -14.97 16.59 -0.22
CA SER A 91 -14.47 17.62 0.71
C SER A 91 -13.71 18.74 0.00
N LYS A 92 -12.95 18.43 -1.05
CA LYS A 92 -12.27 19.45 -1.87
C LYS A 92 -13.26 20.32 -2.63
N LEU A 93 -14.35 19.76 -3.13
CA LEU A 93 -15.39 20.52 -3.83
C LEU A 93 -16.20 21.39 -2.88
N GLU A 94 -16.52 20.89 -1.68
CA GLU A 94 -17.17 21.68 -0.61
C GLU A 94 -16.30 22.88 -0.22
N ALA A 95 -15.01 22.67 0.07
CA ALA A 95 -14.09 23.77 0.39
C ALA A 95 -13.97 24.80 -0.73
N ARG A 96 -14.02 24.35 -1.99
CA ARG A 96 -14.03 25.26 -3.17
C ARG A 96 -15.35 26.00 -3.30
N LEU A 97 -16.48 25.37 -2.97
CA LEU A 97 -17.79 26.00 -3.00
C LEU A 97 -17.91 27.08 -1.93
N ASP A 98 -17.50 26.79 -0.69
CA ASP A 98 -17.53 27.72 0.44
C ASP A 98 -16.69 28.98 0.17
N GLN A 99 -15.53 28.80 -0.46
CA GLN A 99 -14.65 29.91 -0.84
C GLN A 99 -15.04 30.56 -2.17
N THR A 100 -16.10 30.08 -2.82
CA THR A 100 -16.51 30.50 -4.18
C THR A 100 -15.30 30.53 -5.13
N PHE A 101 -14.50 29.46 -5.08
CA PHE A 101 -13.19 29.39 -5.70
C PHE A 101 -13.30 29.46 -7.22
N ILE A 102 -12.57 30.41 -7.79
CA ILE A 102 -12.39 30.59 -9.22
C ILE A 102 -10.89 30.84 -9.50
N PRO A 103 -10.27 30.05 -10.41
CA PRO A 103 -8.88 30.24 -10.82
C PRO A 103 -8.58 31.69 -11.23
N LEU A 104 -7.37 32.16 -10.95
CA LEU A 104 -6.96 33.54 -11.24
C LEU A 104 -7.14 33.93 -12.71
N ILE A 105 -6.85 33.01 -13.63
CA ILE A 105 -7.02 33.22 -15.07
C ILE A 105 -8.47 33.58 -15.39
N ILE A 106 -9.42 32.77 -14.89
CA ILE A 106 -10.85 32.97 -15.08
C ILE A 106 -11.32 34.27 -14.41
N ARG A 107 -10.76 34.63 -13.25
CA ARG A 107 -11.06 35.92 -12.61
C ARG A 107 -10.61 37.10 -13.45
N ASN A 108 -9.42 37.04 -14.05
CA ASN A 108 -8.90 38.10 -14.91
C ASN A 108 -9.76 38.26 -16.17
N ASP A 109 -10.18 37.14 -16.78
CA ASP A 109 -11.04 37.16 -17.96
C ASP A 109 -12.45 37.66 -17.61
N LEU A 110 -13.00 37.25 -16.46
CA LEU A 110 -14.29 37.74 -15.97
C LEU A 110 -14.26 39.25 -15.72
N THR A 111 -13.17 39.79 -15.16
CA THR A 111 -13.04 41.23 -14.95
C THR A 111 -13.07 41.99 -16.27
N LYS A 112 -12.31 41.56 -17.29
CA LYS A 112 -12.32 42.17 -18.62
C LYS A 112 -13.71 42.15 -19.25
N LEU A 113 -14.37 40.99 -19.26
CA LEU A 113 -15.69 40.82 -19.86
C LEU A 113 -16.79 41.56 -19.09
N THR A 114 -16.59 41.83 -17.80
CA THR A 114 -17.50 42.66 -17.00
C THR A 114 -17.30 44.15 -17.30
N GLU A 115 -16.05 44.59 -17.46
CA GLU A 115 -15.71 45.97 -17.84
C GLU A 115 -16.17 46.32 -19.26
N GLU A 116 -16.15 45.35 -20.16
CA GLU A 116 -16.67 45.44 -21.54
C GLU A 116 -18.21 45.38 -21.61
N GLY A 117 -18.88 45.06 -20.50
CA GLY A 117 -20.35 44.97 -20.40
C GLY A 117 -20.96 43.71 -21.02
N GLU A 118 -20.13 42.74 -21.42
CA GLU A 118 -20.55 41.50 -22.07
C GLU A 118 -21.15 40.49 -21.09
N ILE A 119 -20.72 40.50 -19.82
CA ILE A 119 -21.11 39.50 -18.82
C ILE A 119 -21.56 40.14 -17.50
N ASN A 120 -22.66 39.61 -16.97
CA ASN A 120 -23.08 39.88 -15.60
C ASN A 120 -22.31 38.98 -14.61
N LYS A 121 -21.57 39.61 -13.70
CA LYS A 121 -20.76 38.93 -12.68
C LYS A 121 -21.61 38.01 -11.79
N GLU A 122 -22.74 38.47 -11.28
CA GLU A 122 -23.63 37.68 -10.40
C GLU A 122 -24.18 36.44 -11.10
N TRP A 123 -24.56 36.55 -12.37
CA TRP A 123 -25.01 35.42 -13.19
C TRP A 123 -23.94 34.34 -13.31
N PHE A 124 -22.68 34.74 -13.53
CA PHE A 124 -21.56 33.82 -13.64
C PHE A 124 -21.28 33.10 -12.31
N TYR A 125 -21.24 33.84 -11.20
CA TYR A 125 -21.06 33.23 -9.87
C TYR A 125 -22.19 32.27 -9.51
N SER A 126 -23.44 32.59 -9.87
CA SER A 126 -24.58 31.68 -9.73
C SER A 126 -24.39 30.37 -10.51
N HIS A 127 -23.89 30.45 -11.74
CA HIS A 127 -23.57 29.27 -12.55
C HIS A 127 -22.42 28.44 -11.97
N VAL A 128 -21.39 29.08 -11.42
CA VAL A 128 -20.28 28.39 -10.76
C VAL A 128 -20.77 27.64 -9.53
N VAL A 129 -21.61 28.26 -8.70
CA VAL A 129 -22.25 27.61 -7.54
C VAL A 129 -23.09 26.41 -8.00
N GLN A 130 -23.89 26.57 -9.05
CA GLN A 130 -24.72 25.49 -9.58
C GLN A 130 -23.89 24.34 -10.16
N PHE A 131 -22.77 24.63 -10.83
CA PHE A 131 -21.84 23.63 -11.33
C PHE A 131 -21.30 22.77 -10.20
N TYR A 132 -20.78 23.38 -9.13
CA TYR A 132 -20.27 22.64 -7.98
C TYR A 132 -21.37 21.81 -7.28
N LYS A 133 -22.58 22.36 -7.14
CA LYS A 133 -23.75 21.61 -6.63
C LYS A 133 -24.04 20.37 -7.48
N ASN A 134 -24.07 20.52 -8.80
CA ASN A 134 -24.32 19.40 -9.70
C ASN A 134 -23.21 18.33 -9.61
N CYS A 135 -21.94 18.74 -9.53
CA CYS A 135 -20.83 17.81 -9.32
C CYS A 135 -20.99 17.03 -8.01
N PHE A 136 -21.39 17.73 -6.95
CA PHE A 136 -21.58 17.15 -5.64
C PHE A 136 -22.77 16.18 -5.60
N ASP A 137 -23.90 16.55 -6.19
CA ASP A 137 -25.08 15.69 -6.31
C ASP A 137 -24.76 14.42 -7.11
N TYR A 138 -24.01 14.56 -8.22
CA TYR A 138 -23.54 13.41 -8.99
C TYR A 138 -22.63 12.49 -8.18
N LEU A 139 -21.64 13.04 -7.47
CA LEU A 139 -20.73 12.26 -6.65
C LEU A 139 -21.45 11.57 -5.49
N ARG A 140 -22.46 12.20 -4.89
CA ARG A 140 -23.31 11.59 -3.85
C ARG A 140 -24.17 10.44 -4.38
N LEU A 141 -24.76 10.62 -5.56
CA LEU A 141 -25.51 9.55 -6.24
C LEU A 141 -24.60 8.39 -6.63
N TRP A 142 -23.36 8.68 -7.02
CA TRP A 142 -22.39 7.63 -7.32
C TRP A 142 -21.89 6.95 -6.05
N SER A 143 -21.70 7.70 -4.96
CA SER A 143 -21.19 7.19 -3.69
C SER A 143 -22.20 6.32 -2.94
N SER A 144 -23.50 6.45 -3.20
CA SER A 144 -24.54 5.66 -2.52
C SER A 144 -24.43 4.15 -2.76
N GLN A 145 -23.69 3.75 -3.79
CA GLN A 145 -23.46 2.35 -4.13
C GLN A 145 -22.38 1.71 -3.23
N PHE A 146 -21.60 2.53 -2.52
CA PHE A 146 -20.59 2.06 -1.59
C PHE A 146 -21.17 2.04 -0.17
N PRO A 147 -21.07 0.91 0.55
CA PRO A 147 -21.41 0.87 1.97
C PRO A 147 -20.53 1.84 2.77
N ASP A 148 -20.89 2.11 4.02
CA ASP A 148 -20.02 2.89 4.90
C ASP A 148 -18.77 2.08 5.23
N ILE A 149 -17.69 2.37 4.51
CA ILE A 149 -16.42 1.66 4.59
C ILE A 149 -15.47 2.35 5.60
N GLY A 150 -16.00 3.23 6.46
CA GLY A 150 -15.24 3.83 7.56
C GLY A 150 -14.57 2.78 8.47
N CYS A 151 -15.15 1.57 8.57
CA CYS A 151 -14.54 0.47 9.31
C CYS A 151 -13.18 0.01 8.76
N LEU A 152 -12.84 0.32 7.50
CA LEU A 152 -11.55 -0.04 6.89
C LEU A 152 -10.51 1.08 7.03
N GLU A 153 -10.77 2.17 7.76
CA GLU A 153 -9.83 3.29 7.89
C GLU A 153 -8.46 2.91 8.47
N TRP A 154 -8.41 1.88 9.31
CA TRP A 154 -7.17 1.41 9.91
C TRP A 154 -6.20 0.78 8.89
N THR A 155 -6.65 0.37 7.70
CA THR A 155 -5.81 -0.27 6.67
C THR A 155 -4.82 0.70 6.04
N ASP A 156 -5.05 2.01 6.18
CA ASP A 156 -4.11 3.05 5.78
C ASP A 156 -2.79 3.01 6.56
N LEU A 157 -2.78 2.37 7.74
CA LEU A 157 -1.63 2.29 8.66
C LEU A 157 -1.01 3.66 9.01
N ASN A 158 -1.75 4.75 8.81
CA ASN A 158 -1.34 6.11 9.17
C ASN A 158 -1.44 6.37 10.68
N GLN A 159 -2.13 5.51 11.41
CA GLN A 159 -2.35 5.58 12.85
C GLN A 159 -2.11 4.20 13.48
N CYS A 160 -1.95 4.17 14.81
CA CYS A 160 -1.82 2.92 15.54
C CYS A 160 -3.06 2.05 15.27
N VAL A 161 -2.85 0.84 14.79
CA VAL A 161 -3.95 -0.09 14.50
C VAL A 161 -4.57 -0.52 15.83
N GLU A 162 -5.84 -0.22 16.06
CA GLU A 162 -6.57 -0.69 17.24
C GLU A 162 -7.37 -1.95 16.90
N TRP A 163 -7.42 -2.92 17.82
CA TRP A 163 -8.15 -4.17 17.57
C TRP A 163 -9.65 -3.91 17.38
N GLU A 164 -10.21 -2.93 18.09
CA GLU A 164 -11.61 -2.53 17.94
C GLU A 164 -11.98 -2.17 16.49
N ASN A 165 -11.07 -1.52 15.77
CA ASN A 165 -11.30 -1.14 14.37
C ASN A 165 -11.22 -2.35 13.44
N VAL A 166 -10.28 -3.27 13.68
CA VAL A 166 -10.18 -4.54 12.93
C VAL A 166 -11.41 -5.42 13.16
N GLN A 167 -11.89 -5.48 14.41
CA GLN A 167 -13.08 -6.24 14.76
C GLN A 167 -14.33 -5.69 14.04
N LYS A 168 -14.52 -4.36 14.00
CA LYS A 168 -15.60 -3.73 13.23
C LYS A 168 -15.54 -4.08 11.74
N THR A 169 -14.35 -4.15 11.16
CA THR A 169 -14.17 -4.62 9.78
C THR A 169 -14.58 -6.08 9.63
N LEU A 170 -14.19 -6.94 10.57
CA LEU A 170 -14.52 -8.37 10.54
C LEU A 170 -16.04 -8.57 10.60
N GLU A 171 -16.72 -7.85 11.50
CA GLU A 171 -18.18 -7.85 11.62
C GLU A 171 -18.85 -7.42 10.30
N PHE A 172 -18.38 -6.32 9.70
CA PHE A 172 -18.85 -5.83 8.41
C PHE A 172 -18.64 -6.85 7.27
N ILE A 173 -17.46 -7.47 7.23
CA ILE A 173 -17.11 -8.47 6.23
C ILE A 173 -17.96 -9.73 6.40
N SER A 174 -18.20 -10.18 7.63
CA SER A 174 -19.05 -11.33 7.93
C SER A 174 -20.52 -11.08 7.59
N GLU A 175 -21.02 -9.85 7.76
CA GLU A 175 -22.40 -9.47 7.43
C GLU A 175 -22.63 -9.39 5.91
N HIS A 176 -21.71 -8.78 5.17
CA HIS A 176 -21.88 -8.54 3.74
C HIS A 176 -21.37 -9.68 2.84
N PHE A 177 -20.52 -10.56 3.36
CA PHE A 177 -19.91 -11.65 2.61
C PHE A 177 -19.97 -12.95 3.42
N THR A 178 -21.02 -13.73 3.16
CA THR A 178 -21.34 -14.98 3.87
C THR A 178 -20.39 -16.16 3.57
N ALA A 179 -19.43 -15.99 2.65
CA ALA A 179 -18.48 -17.02 2.22
C ALA A 179 -17.06 -16.78 2.74
N ASN A 180 -16.92 -16.20 3.93
CA ASN A 180 -15.63 -15.87 4.51
C ASN A 180 -15.23 -16.86 5.61
N ASP A 181 -14.16 -17.60 5.38
CA ASP A 181 -13.55 -18.53 6.33
C ASP A 181 -12.41 -17.84 7.11
N ILE A 182 -12.69 -16.64 7.63
CA ILE A 182 -11.68 -15.85 8.35
C ILE A 182 -11.57 -16.39 9.77
N ASN A 183 -10.39 -16.88 10.12
CA ASN A 183 -10.07 -17.28 11.48
C ASN A 183 -9.70 -16.06 12.32
N GLU A 184 -10.61 -15.66 13.22
CA GLU A 184 -10.44 -14.49 14.09
C GLU A 184 -9.19 -14.56 14.98
N SER A 185 -8.86 -15.75 15.52
CA SER A 185 -7.69 -15.91 16.38
C SER A 185 -6.39 -15.72 15.60
N ALA A 186 -6.30 -16.28 14.39
CA ALA A 186 -5.14 -16.07 13.52
C ALA A 186 -5.02 -14.60 13.09
N LEU A 187 -6.15 -13.94 12.80
CA LEU A 187 -6.18 -12.51 12.47
C LEU A 187 -5.69 -11.63 13.63
N PHE A 188 -6.06 -11.95 14.87
CA PHE A 188 -5.58 -11.23 16.05
C PHE A 188 -4.06 -11.35 16.21
N ASP A 189 -3.50 -12.55 16.01
CA ASP A 189 -2.06 -12.78 16.07
C ASP A 189 -1.33 -11.97 14.98
N GLU A 190 -1.85 -11.95 13.76
CA GLU A 190 -1.29 -11.16 12.65
C GLU A 190 -1.32 -9.65 12.93
N VAL A 191 -2.44 -9.12 13.44
CA VAL A 191 -2.55 -7.69 13.82
C VAL A 191 -1.58 -7.34 14.93
N THR A 192 -1.35 -8.25 15.87
CA THR A 192 -0.38 -8.05 16.96
C THR A 192 1.04 -7.94 16.41
N LEU A 193 1.39 -8.72 15.38
CA LEU A 193 2.67 -8.59 14.68
C LEU A 193 2.80 -7.24 13.97
N ILE A 194 1.73 -6.78 13.29
CA ILE A 194 1.72 -5.48 12.60
C ILE A 194 1.90 -4.33 13.59
N LYS A 195 1.20 -4.36 14.72
CA LYS A 195 1.36 -3.37 15.80
C LYS A 195 2.81 -3.26 16.26
N ASN A 196 3.46 -4.40 16.49
CA ASN A 196 4.86 -4.44 16.94
C ASN A 196 5.82 -3.90 15.87
N TYR A 197 5.52 -4.10 14.59
CA TYR A 197 6.36 -3.61 13.49
C TYR A 197 6.18 -2.11 13.21
N ALA A 198 4.96 -1.59 13.33
CA ALA A 198 4.63 -0.19 13.05
C ALA A 198 4.97 0.78 14.20
N THR A 199 5.35 0.27 15.37
CA THR A 199 5.73 1.07 16.56
C THR A 199 7.23 1.10 16.85
N GLU A 200 8.07 0.51 15.99
CA GLU A 200 9.54 0.67 15.97
C GLU A 200 9.99 1.68 14.91
#